data_AF-A0A523NRX9-F1
#
_entry.id   AF-A0A523NRX9-F1
#
_cell.length_a   1.000
_cell.length_b   1.000
_cell.length_c   1.000
_cell.angle_alpha   90.00
_cell.angle_beta   90.00
_cell.angle_gamma   90.00
#
_symmetry.space_group_name_H-M   'P 1'
#
loop_
_entity.id
_entity.type
_entity.pdbx_description
1 polymer ?
#
loop_
_entity_poly.entity_id
_entity_poly.type
_entity_poly.pdbx_seq_one_letter_code
_entity_poly.pdbx_strand_id
1 'polypeptide(L)'
;MKLIIVDDSKEYMILIRRMLASVIPDIEVTEYDPEQQGRPSAEFDWGFYDVLLIDYQLGLHENGLDWIEQFRRAPGFPPVILMTSIGDEYVAARAIKLGASDFIKKTDIDAERLAAMVRVAAAERAKRISPDDTTINAKIDNDAFVFREFKFNQERTPDGQRIGYRFVRLIGQGASSRVYLAERLSDRMTLVLKIMDVTSIKEPQALQRFVQEAELVAELDSPYVVHFLEHGFTKHYGYIAMEFFTRGDLKQRIEHGISLPDAINYVRHIGYGVSAIHAAGIIHRDLKPGNIMFRSDDSLALADFGISKRLDDTSEITKLGSVLGTPNYISPEQALGRTVDQRSDLYSTGVIFFEMLTGRKPFRAETAPALVYQHVHAAIPQLPDNLQSYQPIIEMLLAKEPDDRFSSADEFVEGLMSIDRATSNII
;
A
#
# COMPACT_ATOMS: atom_id res chain seq x y z
N MET A 1 27.32 2.78 -22.77
CA MET A 1 25.85 2.78 -22.56
C MET A 1 25.45 4.17 -22.13
N LYS A 2 24.44 4.77 -22.75
CA LYS A 2 24.01 6.16 -22.49
C LYS A 2 22.78 6.17 -21.61
N LEU A 3 22.84 6.84 -20.48
CA LEU A 3 21.74 6.95 -19.54
C LEU A 3 21.45 8.42 -19.28
N ILE A 4 20.18 8.79 -19.20
CA ILE A 4 19.76 10.10 -18.73
C ILE A 4 19.10 9.96 -17.35
N ILE A 5 19.47 10.83 -16.42
CA ILE A 5 18.85 10.97 -15.10
C ILE A 5 18.11 12.29 -15.09
N VAL A 6 16.82 12.25 -14.72
CA VAL A 6 15.95 13.42 -14.56
C VAL A 6 15.56 13.49 -13.08
N ASP A 7 16.03 14.49 -12.36
CA ASP A 7 15.80 14.69 -10.92
C ASP A 7 15.97 16.18 -10.58
N ASP A 8 15.20 16.70 -9.63
CA ASP A 8 15.31 18.09 -9.15
C ASP A 8 16.51 18.28 -8.19
N SER A 9 17.07 17.19 -7.65
CA SER A 9 18.25 17.22 -6.79
C SER A 9 19.54 16.95 -7.57
N LYS A 10 20.30 18.02 -7.79
CA LYS A 10 21.64 17.94 -8.39
C LYS A 10 22.59 17.04 -7.59
N GLU A 11 22.58 17.12 -6.27
CA GLU A 11 23.39 16.27 -5.38
C GLU A 11 23.04 14.79 -5.58
N TYR A 12 21.76 14.48 -5.76
CA TYR A 12 21.28 13.13 -5.98
C TYR A 12 21.72 12.58 -7.35
N MET A 13 21.61 13.37 -8.41
CA MET A 13 22.10 12.96 -9.74
C MET A 13 23.61 12.68 -9.74
N ILE A 14 24.41 13.49 -9.04
CA ILE A 14 25.85 13.27 -8.87
C ILE A 14 26.13 11.94 -8.16
N LEU A 15 25.36 11.62 -7.12
CA LEU A 15 25.47 10.37 -6.38
C LEU A 15 25.18 9.17 -7.29
N ILE A 16 24.04 9.18 -7.97
CA ILE A 16 23.62 8.08 -8.86
C ILE A 16 24.63 7.85 -9.98
N ARG A 17 25.13 8.92 -10.60
CA ARG A 17 26.19 8.82 -11.62
C ARG A 17 27.44 8.14 -11.07
N ARG A 18 27.89 8.51 -9.87
CA ARG A 18 29.07 7.89 -9.23
C ARG A 18 28.82 6.41 -8.92
N MET A 19 27.63 6.07 -8.41
CA MET A 19 27.26 4.68 -8.12
C MET A 19 27.29 3.82 -9.38
N LEU A 20 26.63 4.26 -10.45
CA LEU A 20 26.59 3.54 -11.71
C LEU A 20 27.96 3.43 -12.38
N ALA A 21 28.76 4.50 -12.38
CA ALA A 21 30.12 4.48 -12.94
C ALA A 21 31.07 3.52 -12.20
N SER A 22 30.78 3.19 -10.94
CA SER A 22 31.59 2.24 -10.17
C SER A 22 31.32 0.77 -10.53
N VAL A 23 30.15 0.46 -11.11
CA VAL A 23 29.69 -0.91 -11.37
C VAL A 23 29.52 -1.21 -12.86
N ILE A 24 29.21 -0.20 -13.68
CA ILE A 24 29.01 -0.34 -15.13
C ILE A 24 30.15 0.35 -15.87
N PRO A 25 31.06 -0.43 -16.51
CA PRO A 25 32.11 0.13 -17.36
C PRO A 25 31.52 0.95 -18.52
N ASP A 26 32.18 2.06 -18.85
CA ASP A 26 31.85 2.89 -20.02
C ASP A 26 30.40 3.39 -20.07
N ILE A 27 29.79 3.61 -18.90
CA ILE A 27 28.50 4.30 -18.80
C ILE A 27 28.69 5.80 -18.96
N GLU A 28 27.93 6.39 -19.89
CA GLU A 28 27.79 7.83 -20.07
C GLU A 28 26.47 8.24 -19.42
N VAL A 29 26.53 9.10 -18.39
CA VAL A 29 25.36 9.55 -17.63
C VAL A 29 25.15 11.05 -17.87
N THR A 30 24.01 11.40 -18.46
CA THR A 30 23.55 12.78 -18.65
C THR A 30 22.62 13.17 -17.50
N GLU A 31 22.90 14.30 -16.86
CA GLU A 31 22.07 14.87 -15.79
C GLU A 31 21.11 15.90 -16.38
N TYR A 32 19.82 15.80 -16.04
CA TYR A 32 18.78 16.70 -16.49
C TYR A 32 18.01 17.22 -15.28
N ASP A 33 18.10 18.53 -15.06
CA ASP A 33 17.44 19.23 -13.95
C ASP A 33 16.22 19.98 -14.52
N PRO A 34 14.99 19.52 -14.27
CA PRO A 34 13.78 20.16 -14.80
C PRO A 34 13.54 21.59 -14.27
N GLU A 35 14.04 21.94 -13.08
CA GLU A 35 13.88 23.29 -12.54
C GLU A 35 14.75 24.30 -13.30
N GLN A 36 15.92 23.86 -13.77
CA GLN A 36 16.84 24.72 -14.54
C GLN A 36 16.59 24.67 -16.04
N GLN A 37 16.23 23.51 -16.57
CA GLN A 37 16.14 23.26 -18.01
C GLN A 37 14.71 23.30 -18.53
N GLY A 38 13.73 23.31 -17.64
CA GLY A 38 12.31 23.22 -17.97
C GLY A 38 11.94 21.84 -18.52
N ARG A 39 10.76 21.76 -19.11
CA ARG A 39 10.26 20.54 -19.74
C ARG A 39 10.89 20.34 -21.13
N PRO A 40 11.33 19.12 -21.50
CA PRO A 40 11.89 18.84 -22.81
C PRO A 40 10.96 19.25 -23.96
N SER A 41 11.54 19.86 -25.01
CA SER A 41 10.79 20.21 -26.22
C SER A 41 10.43 18.98 -27.05
N ALA A 42 9.55 19.14 -28.04
CA ALA A 42 9.18 18.06 -28.96
C ALA A 42 10.36 17.57 -29.84
N GLU A 43 11.43 18.36 -29.95
CA GLU A 43 12.64 18.04 -30.72
C GLU A 43 13.69 17.29 -29.89
N PHE A 44 13.42 17.04 -28.60
CA PHE A 44 14.35 16.33 -27.73
C PHE A 44 14.58 14.90 -28.21
N ASP A 45 15.84 14.56 -28.50
CA ASP A 45 16.22 13.25 -29.02
C ASP A 45 16.28 12.19 -27.91
N TRP A 46 15.11 11.68 -27.53
CA TRP A 46 14.99 10.55 -26.62
C TRP A 46 15.66 9.28 -27.15
N GLY A 47 15.82 9.16 -28.48
CA GLY A 47 16.49 8.06 -29.16
C GLY A 47 17.98 7.96 -28.84
N PHE A 48 18.59 9.03 -28.34
CA PHE A 48 20.01 9.05 -27.98
C PHE A 48 20.36 8.24 -26.73
N TYR A 49 19.41 8.05 -25.81
CA TYR A 49 19.65 7.44 -24.50
C TYR A 49 19.14 6.01 -24.44
N ASP A 50 19.91 5.08 -23.87
CA ASP A 50 19.53 3.67 -23.72
C ASP A 50 18.50 3.46 -22.60
N VAL A 51 18.57 4.25 -21.53
CA VAL A 51 17.70 4.15 -20.33
C VAL A 51 17.41 5.55 -19.79
N LEU A 52 16.19 5.77 -19.30
CA LEU A 52 15.80 6.95 -18.53
C LEU A 52 15.59 6.57 -17.07
N LEU A 53 16.36 7.17 -16.18
CA LEU A 53 16.07 7.25 -14.75
C LEU A 53 15.34 8.57 -14.50
N ILE A 54 14.14 8.53 -13.93
CA ILE A 54 13.34 9.75 -13.69
C ILE A 54 12.82 9.74 -12.27
N ASP A 55 12.92 10.85 -11.56
CA ASP A 55 12.30 10.98 -10.25
C ASP A 55 10.78 11.18 -10.34
N TYR A 56 10.09 10.75 -9.29
CA TYR A 56 8.67 11.00 -9.16
C TYR A 56 8.41 12.50 -9.01
N GLN A 57 9.19 13.22 -8.21
CA GLN A 57 9.01 14.65 -7.96
C GLN A 57 10.05 15.44 -8.76
N LEU A 58 9.59 16.31 -9.65
CA LEU A 58 10.47 17.02 -10.61
C LEU A 58 10.51 18.54 -10.37
N GLY A 59 10.01 19.01 -9.23
CA GLY A 59 9.83 20.44 -8.97
C GLY A 59 8.68 21.07 -9.78
N LEU A 60 8.39 22.36 -9.53
CA LEU A 60 7.45 23.21 -10.30
C LEU A 60 6.03 22.61 -10.58
N HIS A 61 5.51 21.78 -9.66
CA HIS A 61 4.25 21.03 -9.82
C HIS A 61 4.24 19.94 -10.91
N GLU A 62 5.40 19.55 -11.43
CA GLU A 62 5.53 18.42 -12.35
C GLU A 62 5.93 17.14 -11.63
N ASN A 63 5.47 16.00 -12.13
CA ASN A 63 5.86 14.69 -11.63
C ASN A 63 6.30 13.77 -12.79
N GLY A 64 7.15 12.80 -12.47
CA GLY A 64 7.72 11.87 -13.45
C GLY A 64 6.68 10.99 -14.15
N LEU A 65 5.53 10.71 -13.51
CA LEU A 65 4.46 9.93 -14.15
C LEU A 65 3.83 10.69 -15.32
N ASP A 66 3.61 11.99 -15.18
CA ASP A 66 3.07 12.83 -16.25
C ASP A 66 4.02 12.93 -17.44
N TRP A 67 5.33 12.93 -17.18
CA TRP A 67 6.36 12.88 -18.22
C TRP A 67 6.35 11.54 -18.96
N ILE A 68 6.25 10.42 -18.24
CA ILE A 68 6.11 9.10 -18.86
C ILE A 68 4.85 9.04 -19.74
N GLU A 69 3.71 9.50 -19.22
CA GLU A 69 2.44 9.45 -19.95
C GLU A 69 2.50 10.25 -21.27
N GLN A 70 3.14 11.42 -21.24
CA GLN A 70 3.28 12.29 -22.39
C GLN A 70 4.30 11.77 -23.40
N PHE A 71 5.52 11.43 -22.94
CA PHE A 71 6.65 11.16 -23.83
C PHE A 71 6.77 9.70 -24.26
N ARG A 72 6.03 8.74 -23.66
CA ARG A 72 6.08 7.32 -24.06
C ARG A 72 5.78 7.04 -25.53
N ARG A 73 5.16 7.98 -26.25
CA ARG A 73 4.88 7.90 -27.70
C ARG A 73 5.92 8.60 -28.57
N ALA A 74 6.91 9.28 -27.96
CA ALA A 74 7.99 9.93 -28.68
C ALA A 74 8.86 8.87 -29.40
N PRO A 75 9.36 9.16 -30.61
CA PRO A 75 10.26 8.27 -31.32
C PRO A 75 11.49 7.92 -30.47
N GLY A 76 11.78 6.62 -30.33
CA GLY A 76 12.97 6.16 -29.61
C GLY A 76 12.93 6.36 -28.09
N PHE A 77 11.77 6.64 -27.51
CA PHE A 77 11.63 6.85 -26.06
C PHE A 77 12.20 5.65 -25.26
N PRO A 78 13.17 5.90 -24.35
CA PRO A 78 13.85 4.84 -23.64
C PRO A 78 12.95 4.09 -22.65
N PRO A 79 13.30 2.84 -22.31
CA PRO A 79 12.75 2.19 -21.13
C PRO A 79 13.02 3.05 -19.89
N VAL A 80 12.01 3.15 -19.05
CA VAL A 80 12.01 4.06 -17.90
C VAL A 80 12.14 3.28 -16.61
N ILE A 81 13.00 3.76 -15.71
CA ILE A 81 13.06 3.35 -14.32
C ILE A 81 12.66 4.57 -13.47
N LEU A 82 11.55 4.46 -12.74
CA LEU A 82 11.07 5.54 -11.88
C LEU A 82 11.75 5.49 -10.50
N MET A 83 12.30 6.60 -10.05
CA MET A 83 12.80 6.79 -8.69
C MET A 83 11.71 7.44 -7.84
N THR A 84 11.60 7.07 -6.57
CA THR A 84 10.50 7.51 -5.70
C THR A 84 10.94 7.55 -4.24
N SER A 85 10.33 8.41 -3.42
CA SER A 85 10.61 8.48 -1.98
C SER A 85 9.88 7.36 -1.19
N ILE A 86 9.95 7.39 0.14
CA ILE A 86 9.49 6.28 0.99
C ILE A 86 7.95 6.19 0.98
N GLY A 87 7.39 5.02 0.67
CA GLY A 87 5.96 4.71 0.87
C GLY A 87 5.09 4.61 -0.39
N ASP A 88 5.72 4.53 -1.56
CA ASP A 88 5.09 4.83 -2.85
C ASP A 88 4.77 3.60 -3.73
N GLU A 89 4.15 2.56 -3.16
CA GLU A 89 3.75 1.35 -3.89
C GLU A 89 2.73 1.65 -5.01
N TYR A 90 1.92 2.69 -4.83
CA TYR A 90 0.99 3.22 -5.83
C TYR A 90 1.70 3.88 -7.02
N VAL A 91 2.62 4.81 -6.75
CA VAL A 91 3.40 5.53 -7.78
C VAL A 91 4.14 4.52 -8.65
N ALA A 92 4.77 3.55 -7.99
CA ALA A 92 5.39 2.42 -8.63
C ALA A 92 4.40 1.66 -9.54
N ALA A 93 3.18 1.34 -9.06
CA ALA A 93 2.21 0.59 -9.86
C ALA A 93 1.71 1.38 -11.08
N ARG A 94 1.49 2.68 -10.90
CA ARG A 94 1.09 3.60 -11.98
C ARG A 94 2.18 3.76 -13.02
N ALA A 95 3.45 3.83 -12.62
CA ALA A 95 4.60 3.86 -13.52
C ALA A 95 4.61 2.65 -14.47
N ILE A 96 4.44 1.45 -13.92
CA ILE A 96 4.37 0.21 -14.70
C ILE A 96 3.17 0.24 -15.66
N LYS A 97 2.00 0.68 -15.21
CA LYS A 97 0.81 0.83 -16.08
C LYS A 97 1.04 1.80 -17.24
N LEU A 98 1.84 2.84 -17.02
CA LEU A 98 2.19 3.82 -18.06
C LEU A 98 3.28 3.31 -19.02
N GLY A 99 3.95 2.21 -18.69
CA GLY A 99 4.95 1.55 -19.53
C GLY A 99 6.39 1.66 -19.02
N ALA A 100 6.60 2.10 -17.77
CA ALA A 100 7.92 2.03 -17.14
C ALA A 100 8.39 0.57 -17.05
N SER A 101 9.67 0.33 -17.31
CA SER A 101 10.29 -0.98 -17.20
C SER A 101 10.45 -1.40 -15.75
N ASP A 102 10.75 -0.46 -14.84
CA ASP A 102 10.89 -0.74 -13.41
C ASP A 102 10.74 0.52 -12.53
N PHE A 103 10.89 0.36 -11.22
CA PHE A 103 10.97 1.46 -10.26
C PHE A 103 11.91 1.13 -9.09
N ILE A 104 12.46 2.15 -8.43
CA ILE A 104 13.30 1.99 -7.25
C ILE A 104 13.01 3.06 -6.21
N LYS A 105 12.94 2.68 -4.93
CA LYS A 105 12.86 3.62 -3.82
C LYS A 105 14.22 4.28 -3.62
N LYS A 106 14.26 5.61 -3.46
CA LYS A 106 15.48 6.40 -3.24
C LYS A 106 16.26 5.93 -2.01
N THR A 107 15.58 5.36 -1.01
CA THR A 107 16.21 4.77 0.20
C THR A 107 16.82 3.39 -0.01
N ASP A 108 16.38 2.68 -1.05
CA ASP A 108 16.77 1.29 -1.29
C ASP A 108 17.81 1.19 -2.42
N ILE A 109 18.35 2.34 -2.87
CA ILE A 109 19.34 2.40 -3.93
C ILE A 109 20.71 1.98 -3.39
N ASP A 110 21.20 0.88 -3.93
CA ASP A 110 22.61 0.50 -3.91
C ASP A 110 23.14 0.36 -5.35
N ALA A 111 24.47 0.39 -5.49
CA ALA A 111 25.11 0.49 -6.79
C ALA A 111 24.89 -0.76 -7.67
N GLU A 112 24.87 -1.95 -7.06
CA GLU A 112 24.70 -3.22 -7.77
C GLU A 112 23.25 -3.41 -8.20
N ARG A 113 22.30 -3.13 -7.31
CA ARG A 113 20.87 -3.23 -7.61
C ARG A 113 20.46 -2.25 -8.72
N LEU A 114 20.86 -0.99 -8.61
CA LEU A 114 20.56 -0.01 -9.64
C LEU A 114 21.21 -0.38 -10.97
N ALA A 115 22.46 -0.85 -10.94
CA ALA A 115 23.15 -1.30 -12.14
C ALA A 115 22.46 -2.51 -12.79
N ALA A 116 21.95 -3.46 -12.00
CA ALA A 116 21.18 -4.59 -12.51
C ALA A 116 19.91 -4.14 -13.23
N MET A 117 19.15 -3.23 -12.63
CA MET A 117 17.93 -2.68 -13.25
C MET A 117 18.23 -1.95 -14.56
N VAL A 118 19.27 -1.11 -14.59
CA VAL A 118 19.70 -0.39 -15.79
C VAL A 118 20.12 -1.36 -16.90
N ARG A 119 20.87 -2.41 -16.59
CA ARG A 119 21.27 -3.44 -17.57
C ARG A 119 20.06 -4.18 -18.16
N VAL A 120 19.07 -4.51 -17.33
CA VAL A 120 17.83 -5.17 -17.78
C VAL A 120 17.06 -4.25 -18.73
N ALA A 121 16.84 -2.99 -18.33
CA ALA A 121 16.16 -2.01 -19.17
C ALA A 121 16.88 -1.80 -20.52
N ALA A 122 18.21 -1.61 -20.50
CA ALA A 122 18.99 -1.46 -21.72
C ALA A 122 18.91 -2.69 -22.65
N ALA A 123 18.91 -3.90 -22.08
CA ALA A 123 18.76 -5.13 -22.85
C ALA A 123 17.37 -5.27 -23.48
N GLU A 124 16.31 -4.83 -22.79
CA GLU A 124 14.95 -4.77 -23.37
C GLU A 124 14.89 -3.82 -24.57
N ARG A 125 15.52 -2.66 -24.47
CA ARG A 125 15.60 -1.70 -25.59
C ARG A 125 16.35 -2.29 -26.78
N ALA A 126 17.50 -2.92 -26.56
CA ALA A 126 18.27 -3.56 -27.63
C ALA A 126 17.45 -4.61 -28.38
N LYS A 127 16.61 -5.38 -27.67
CA LYS A 127 15.67 -6.33 -28.27
C LYS A 127 14.53 -5.67 -29.05
N ARG A 128 14.01 -4.51 -28.63
CA ARG A 128 12.97 -3.78 -29.38
C ARG A 128 13.49 -3.22 -30.70
N ILE A 129 14.79 -2.94 -30.79
CA ILE A 129 15.46 -2.38 -31.97
C ILE A 129 15.86 -3.47 -32.97
N SER A 130 16.04 -4.72 -32.53
CA SER A 130 16.41 -5.86 -33.37
C SER A 130 15.23 -6.85 -33.51
N PRO A 131 14.50 -6.90 -34.65
CA PRO A 131 13.25 -7.67 -34.77
C PRO A 131 13.42 -9.20 -34.81
N ASP A 132 14.64 -9.69 -35.04
CA ASP A 132 14.91 -11.12 -35.24
C ASP A 132 15.66 -11.69 -34.03
N ASP A 133 14.94 -12.18 -33.01
CA ASP A 133 15.29 -13.44 -32.36
C ASP A 133 14.22 -13.90 -31.37
N THR A 134 13.50 -14.96 -31.77
CA THR A 134 12.62 -15.75 -30.91
C THR A 134 13.43 -16.87 -30.28
N THR A 135 14.03 -16.67 -29.10
CA THR A 135 14.35 -17.77 -28.17
C THR A 135 14.62 -17.33 -26.73
N ILE A 136 14.43 -18.29 -25.82
CA ILE A 136 14.07 -18.15 -24.40
C ILE A 136 15.28 -18.36 -23.46
N ASN A 137 15.25 -17.66 -22.31
CA ASN A 137 15.89 -17.92 -20.98
C ASN A 137 17.41 -17.81 -20.72
N ALA A 138 17.74 -16.96 -19.72
CA ALA A 138 18.72 -17.11 -18.60
C ALA A 138 19.13 -15.68 -18.17
N LYS A 139 19.24 -15.22 -16.92
CA LYS A 139 19.22 -15.75 -15.54
C LYS A 139 18.99 -14.51 -14.65
N ILE A 140 18.08 -14.55 -13.68
CA ILE A 140 18.07 -13.63 -12.52
C ILE A 140 17.88 -14.49 -11.28
N ASP A 141 18.85 -14.43 -10.39
CA ASP A 141 18.97 -15.24 -9.18
C ASP A 141 18.17 -14.66 -8.00
N ASN A 142 17.77 -15.60 -7.15
CA ASN A 142 17.20 -15.53 -5.79
C ASN A 142 15.73 -15.14 -5.50
N ASP A 143 14.99 -14.45 -6.37
CA ASP A 143 13.52 -14.42 -6.25
C ASP A 143 12.84 -15.60 -6.96
N ALA A 144 13.64 -16.35 -7.73
CA ALA A 144 13.19 -17.43 -8.58
C ALA A 144 12.63 -18.64 -7.83
N PHE A 145 12.85 -18.82 -6.53
CA PHE A 145 12.35 -20.01 -5.82
C PHE A 145 10.81 -20.00 -5.72
N VAL A 146 10.24 -18.85 -5.36
CA VAL A 146 8.79 -18.65 -5.27
C VAL A 146 8.16 -18.63 -6.67
N PHE A 147 8.84 -17.98 -7.61
CA PHE A 147 8.43 -17.94 -9.01
C PHE A 147 8.49 -19.31 -9.71
N ARG A 148 9.38 -20.23 -9.29
CA ARG A 148 9.46 -21.59 -9.88
C ARG A 148 8.32 -22.48 -9.43
N GLU A 149 7.90 -22.44 -8.17
CA GLU A 149 6.73 -23.22 -7.75
C GLU A 149 5.43 -22.70 -8.37
N PHE A 150 5.21 -21.38 -8.40
CA PHE A 150 3.98 -20.84 -8.98
C PHE A 150 3.91 -20.97 -10.51
N LYS A 151 5.05 -21.00 -11.22
CA LYS A 151 5.05 -21.26 -12.68
C LYS A 151 4.99 -22.75 -13.05
N PHE A 152 5.29 -23.68 -12.13
CA PHE A 152 5.22 -25.11 -12.45
C PHE A 152 3.88 -25.76 -12.12
N ASN A 153 3.08 -25.14 -11.26
CA ASN A 153 1.74 -25.60 -11.06
C ASN A 153 0.79 -24.88 -12.01
N GLN A 154 0.68 -25.45 -13.22
CA GLN A 154 -0.62 -25.61 -13.88
C GLN A 154 -1.59 -26.45 -13.02
N GLU A 155 -1.55 -26.32 -11.69
CA GLU A 155 -2.47 -27.00 -10.82
C GLU A 155 -3.80 -26.29 -10.95
N ARG A 156 -4.79 -27.13 -11.17
CA ARG A 156 -6.18 -26.76 -11.15
C ARG A 156 -6.57 -26.53 -9.70
N THR A 157 -7.50 -25.61 -9.47
CA THR A 157 -8.30 -25.61 -8.25
C THR A 157 -8.93 -27.02 -8.03
N PRO A 158 -9.39 -27.38 -6.81
CA PRO A 158 -10.04 -28.68 -6.56
C PRO A 158 -11.23 -29.00 -7.50
N ASP A 159 -11.84 -27.97 -8.09
CA ASP A 159 -12.92 -28.03 -9.08
C ASP A 159 -12.45 -28.01 -10.55
N GLY A 160 -11.14 -27.94 -10.82
CA GLY A 160 -10.58 -28.14 -12.16
C GLY A 160 -10.25 -26.87 -12.95
N GLN A 161 -10.39 -25.66 -12.40
CA GLN A 161 -10.10 -24.40 -13.10
C GLN A 161 -8.59 -24.06 -13.11
N ARG A 162 -8.09 -23.58 -14.26
CA ARG A 162 -6.74 -23.01 -14.37
C ARG A 162 -6.69 -21.69 -13.61
N ILE A 163 -5.77 -21.53 -12.66
CA ILE A 163 -5.45 -20.23 -12.06
C ILE A 163 -4.95 -19.29 -13.15
N GLY A 164 -5.83 -18.43 -13.63
CA GLY A 164 -5.59 -17.56 -14.78
C GLY A 164 -5.09 -16.19 -14.33
N TYR A 165 -3.93 -16.09 -13.68
CA TYR A 165 -3.36 -14.80 -13.29
C TYR A 165 -1.96 -14.60 -13.87
N ARG A 166 -1.72 -13.42 -14.44
CA ARG A 166 -0.40 -12.93 -14.80
C ARG A 166 0.09 -12.02 -13.68
N PHE A 167 1.10 -12.47 -12.95
CA PHE A 167 1.80 -11.65 -11.97
C PHE A 167 2.47 -10.48 -12.67
N VAL A 168 2.06 -9.27 -12.30
CA VAL A 168 2.67 -8.03 -12.79
C VAL A 168 3.83 -7.68 -11.88
N ARG A 169 3.60 -7.64 -10.56
CA ARG A 169 4.64 -7.24 -9.59
C ARG A 169 4.30 -7.64 -8.16
N LEU A 170 5.31 -7.91 -7.32
CA LEU A 170 5.16 -7.94 -5.87
C LEU A 170 4.93 -6.51 -5.36
N ILE A 171 3.84 -6.29 -4.61
CA ILE A 171 3.50 -4.99 -4.01
C ILE A 171 3.58 -5.00 -2.49
N GLY A 172 3.61 -6.18 -1.85
CA GLY A 172 3.82 -6.29 -0.41
C GLY A 172 4.33 -7.65 -0.01
N GLN A 173 5.12 -7.71 1.06
CA GLN A 173 5.64 -8.96 1.61
C GLN A 173 5.52 -8.93 3.14
N GLY A 174 4.79 -9.88 3.68
CA GLY A 174 4.75 -10.19 5.11
C GLY A 174 5.54 -11.46 5.43
N ALA A 175 5.51 -11.88 6.69
CA ALA A 175 6.19 -13.10 7.16
C ALA A 175 5.71 -14.36 6.42
N SER A 176 4.39 -14.52 6.27
CA SER A 176 3.75 -15.71 5.72
C SER A 176 2.91 -15.43 4.46
N SER A 177 2.95 -14.20 3.95
CA SER A 177 2.14 -13.77 2.80
C SER A 177 2.90 -12.86 1.83
N ARG A 178 2.57 -12.94 0.55
CA ARG A 178 3.02 -12.05 -0.51
C ARG A 178 1.82 -11.46 -1.21
N VAL A 179 1.86 -10.17 -1.52
CA VAL A 179 0.78 -9.45 -2.19
C VAL A 179 1.31 -9.01 -3.55
N TYR A 180 0.57 -9.31 -4.61
CA TYR A 180 0.97 -9.00 -5.98
C TYR A 180 -0.07 -8.11 -6.65
N LEU A 181 0.40 -7.17 -7.48
CA LEU A 181 -0.41 -6.67 -8.58
C LEU A 181 -0.45 -7.76 -9.64
N ALA A 182 -1.64 -8.16 -10.06
CA ALA A 182 -1.85 -9.20 -11.05
C ALA A 182 -2.89 -8.79 -12.08
N GLU A 183 -2.87 -9.47 -13.22
CA GLU A 183 -3.90 -9.38 -14.24
C GLU A 183 -4.59 -10.73 -14.37
N ARG A 184 -5.91 -10.76 -14.24
CA ARG A 184 -6.72 -11.94 -14.55
C ARG A 184 -6.73 -12.18 -16.06
N LEU A 185 -6.34 -13.37 -16.49
CA LEU A 185 -6.16 -13.74 -17.89
C LEU A 185 -7.48 -13.86 -18.66
N SER A 186 -8.59 -14.15 -17.97
CA SER A 186 -9.91 -14.34 -18.61
C SER A 186 -10.48 -13.04 -19.20
N ASP A 187 -10.29 -11.92 -18.50
CA ASP A 187 -10.89 -10.62 -18.83
C ASP A 187 -9.91 -9.45 -18.80
N ARG A 188 -8.62 -9.72 -18.56
CA ARG A 188 -7.56 -8.71 -18.41
C ARG A 188 -7.78 -7.74 -17.25
N MET A 189 -8.58 -8.12 -16.25
CA MET A 189 -8.82 -7.29 -15.08
C MET A 189 -7.54 -7.17 -14.23
N THR A 190 -7.11 -5.94 -13.96
CA THR A 190 -6.05 -5.67 -12.98
C THR A 190 -6.61 -5.72 -11.56
N LEU A 191 -5.93 -6.44 -10.67
CA LEU A 191 -6.38 -6.73 -9.31
C LEU A 191 -5.19 -6.93 -8.37
N VAL A 192 -5.47 -7.04 -7.08
CA VAL A 192 -4.50 -7.40 -6.05
C VAL A 192 -4.68 -8.87 -5.71
N LEU A 193 -3.58 -9.63 -5.77
CA LEU A 193 -3.53 -11.06 -5.46
C LEU A 193 -2.66 -11.29 -4.22
N LYS A 194 -3.30 -11.52 -3.07
CA LYS A 194 -2.62 -11.91 -1.82
C LYS A 194 -2.47 -13.43 -1.80
N ILE A 195 -1.25 -13.90 -1.66
CA ILE A 195 -0.86 -15.31 -1.62
C ILE A 195 -0.27 -15.61 -0.25
N MET A 196 -0.72 -16.68 0.38
CA MET A 196 -0.22 -17.16 1.66
C MET A 196 0.36 -18.54 1.51
N ASP A 197 1.50 -18.77 2.15
CA ASP A 197 2.14 -20.09 2.20
C ASP A 197 1.44 -20.94 3.25
N VAL A 198 0.57 -21.85 2.81
CA VAL A 198 -0.17 -22.73 3.72
C VAL A 198 0.66 -23.93 4.17
N THR A 199 1.84 -24.18 3.58
CA THR A 199 2.75 -25.24 4.05
C THR A 199 3.43 -24.90 5.37
N SER A 200 3.53 -23.60 5.67
CA SER A 200 4.02 -23.08 6.95
C SER A 200 3.02 -23.24 8.12
N ILE A 201 1.74 -23.48 7.80
CA ILE A 201 0.65 -23.59 8.78
C ILE A 201 0.66 -25.00 9.38
N LYS A 202 1.11 -25.11 10.64
CA LYS A 202 1.21 -26.40 11.35
C LYS A 202 -0.12 -26.94 11.86
N GLU A 203 -1.15 -26.08 11.96
CA GLU A 203 -2.41 -26.40 12.61
C GLU A 203 -3.59 -26.34 11.61
N PRO A 204 -4.21 -27.48 11.26
CA PRO A 204 -5.33 -27.52 10.31
C PRO A 204 -6.53 -26.63 10.69
N GLN A 205 -6.74 -26.39 11.98
CA GLN A 205 -7.81 -25.51 12.48
C GLN A 205 -7.56 -24.02 12.19
N ALA A 206 -6.30 -23.59 12.03
CA ALA A 206 -5.98 -22.22 11.65
C ALA A 206 -6.37 -21.96 10.18
N LEU A 207 -6.10 -22.94 9.30
CA LEU A 207 -6.51 -22.87 7.89
C LEU A 207 -8.04 -22.88 7.73
N GLN A 208 -8.76 -23.69 8.51
CA GLN A 208 -10.23 -23.72 8.47
C GLN A 208 -10.87 -22.40 8.91
N ARG A 209 -10.35 -21.77 9.98
CA ARG A 209 -10.79 -20.43 10.40
C ARG A 209 -10.49 -19.37 9.35
N PHE A 210 -9.33 -19.46 8.72
CA PHE A 210 -8.93 -18.57 7.64
C PHE A 210 -9.90 -18.64 6.44
N VAL A 211 -10.28 -19.86 6.01
CA VAL A 211 -11.25 -20.07 4.92
C VAL A 211 -12.60 -19.44 5.28
N GLN A 212 -13.13 -19.74 6.47
CA GLN A 212 -14.42 -19.24 6.92
C GLN A 212 -14.46 -17.70 6.99
N GLU A 213 -13.39 -17.07 7.48
CA GLU A 213 -13.32 -15.61 7.50
C GLU A 213 -13.21 -15.01 6.10
N ALA A 214 -12.43 -15.62 5.20
CA ALA A 214 -12.34 -15.17 3.81
C ALA A 214 -13.70 -15.30 3.09
N GLU A 215 -14.47 -16.35 3.36
CA GLU A 215 -15.84 -16.53 2.85
C GLU A 215 -16.78 -15.45 3.40
N LEU A 216 -16.77 -15.20 4.72
CA LEU A 216 -17.61 -14.17 5.34
C LEU A 216 -17.34 -12.77 4.81
N VAL A 217 -16.06 -12.44 4.56
CA VAL A 217 -15.72 -11.14 3.96
C VAL A 217 -16.10 -11.11 2.48
N ALA A 218 -15.98 -12.22 1.75
CA ALA A 218 -16.37 -12.28 0.34
C ALA A 218 -17.88 -12.12 0.10
N GLU A 219 -18.71 -12.47 1.08
CA GLU A 219 -20.16 -12.24 1.04
C GLU A 219 -20.56 -10.79 1.36
N LEU A 220 -19.62 -9.96 1.83
CA LEU A 220 -19.91 -8.60 2.25
C LEU A 220 -20.05 -7.66 1.06
N ASP A 221 -21.29 -7.21 0.80
CA ASP A 221 -21.62 -6.22 -0.24
C ASP A 221 -21.74 -4.82 0.39
N SER A 222 -20.63 -4.07 0.38
CA SER A 222 -20.59 -2.68 0.85
C SER A 222 -19.61 -1.85 0.03
N PRO A 223 -19.99 -0.63 -0.40
CA PRO A 223 -19.07 0.26 -1.13
C PRO A 223 -17.90 0.73 -0.26
N TYR A 224 -18.01 0.62 1.07
CA TYR A 224 -16.99 1.07 2.02
C TYR A 224 -16.02 -0.04 2.45
N VAL A 225 -16.13 -1.23 1.85
CA VAL A 225 -15.29 -2.39 2.14
C VAL A 225 -14.70 -2.90 0.82
N VAL A 226 -13.47 -3.41 0.87
CA VAL A 226 -12.81 -3.95 -0.33
C VAL A 226 -13.60 -5.11 -0.90
N HIS A 227 -13.79 -5.11 -2.22
CA HIS A 227 -14.48 -6.20 -2.90
C HIS A 227 -13.53 -7.37 -3.16
N PHE A 228 -13.90 -8.54 -2.63
CA PHE A 228 -13.23 -9.81 -2.91
C PHE A 228 -13.78 -10.37 -4.21
N LEU A 229 -12.89 -10.57 -5.18
CA LEU A 229 -13.26 -11.02 -6.51
C LEU A 229 -13.28 -12.55 -6.58
N GLU A 230 -12.31 -13.18 -5.95
CA GLU A 230 -12.12 -14.63 -5.95
C GLU A 230 -11.19 -15.01 -4.80
N HIS A 231 -11.35 -16.22 -4.27
CA HIS A 231 -10.37 -16.81 -3.38
C HIS A 231 -10.27 -18.31 -3.65
N GLY A 232 -9.19 -18.94 -3.22
CA GLY A 232 -9.01 -20.36 -3.43
C GLY A 232 -7.77 -20.92 -2.76
N PHE A 233 -7.62 -22.25 -2.87
CA PHE A 233 -6.50 -22.99 -2.30
C PHE A 233 -5.91 -23.94 -3.32
N THR A 234 -4.59 -24.07 -3.24
CA THR A 234 -3.79 -25.11 -3.86
C THR A 234 -3.21 -26.00 -2.76
N LYS A 235 -2.44 -27.02 -3.15
CA LYS A 235 -1.74 -27.88 -2.18
C LYS A 235 -0.74 -27.11 -1.29
N HIS A 236 -0.21 -25.99 -1.78
CA HIS A 236 0.90 -25.27 -1.15
C HIS A 236 0.53 -23.84 -0.75
N TYR A 237 -0.49 -23.25 -1.38
CA TYR A 237 -0.83 -21.83 -1.21
C TYR A 237 -2.33 -21.58 -1.13
N GLY A 238 -2.72 -20.65 -0.27
CA GLY A 238 -4.03 -19.97 -0.34
C GLY A 238 -3.88 -18.65 -1.09
N TYR A 239 -4.90 -18.26 -1.85
CA TYR A 239 -4.92 -16.95 -2.50
C TYR A 239 -6.25 -16.24 -2.32
N ILE A 240 -6.16 -14.91 -2.33
CA ILE A 240 -7.30 -14.00 -2.36
C ILE A 240 -7.02 -12.96 -3.44
N ALA A 241 -7.91 -12.90 -4.44
CA ALA A 241 -7.99 -11.84 -5.42
C ALA A 241 -9.00 -10.79 -4.96
N MET A 242 -8.57 -9.53 -4.91
CA MET A 242 -9.39 -8.39 -4.49
C MET A 242 -9.21 -7.23 -5.46
N GLU A 243 -10.15 -6.28 -5.47
CA GLU A 243 -10.05 -5.11 -6.32
C GLU A 243 -8.73 -4.33 -6.13
N PHE A 244 -8.29 -3.64 -7.18
CA PHE A 244 -7.09 -2.81 -7.14
C PHE A 244 -7.44 -1.35 -6.92
N PHE A 245 -6.87 -0.76 -5.88
CA PHE A 245 -7.03 0.65 -5.52
C PHE A 245 -6.01 1.53 -6.24
N THR A 246 -6.50 2.46 -7.06
CA THR A 246 -5.66 3.30 -7.93
C THR A 246 -5.43 4.70 -7.39
N ARG A 247 -5.76 5.00 -6.12
CA ARG A 247 -5.54 6.34 -5.54
C ARG A 247 -4.85 6.30 -4.17
N GLY A 248 -4.10 5.22 -3.92
CA GLY A 248 -3.32 5.07 -2.69
C GLY A 248 -4.20 4.84 -1.47
N ASP A 249 -3.68 5.25 -0.30
CA ASP A 249 -4.30 5.01 1.00
C ASP A 249 -4.46 6.31 1.82
N LEU A 250 -5.12 6.20 2.97
CA LEU A 250 -5.35 7.34 3.85
C LEU A 250 -4.07 7.84 4.52
N LYS A 251 -3.06 6.98 4.71
CA LYS A 251 -1.77 7.39 5.29
C LYS A 251 -1.14 8.46 4.43
N GLN A 252 -1.11 8.24 3.10
CA GLN A 252 -0.59 9.20 2.14
C GLN A 252 -1.40 10.51 2.17
N ARG A 253 -2.72 10.46 2.29
CA ARG A 253 -3.53 11.69 2.39
C ARG A 253 -3.24 12.49 3.66
N ILE A 254 -3.09 11.82 4.80
CA ILE A 254 -2.72 12.45 6.07
C ILE A 254 -1.37 13.15 5.95
N GLU A 255 -0.38 12.52 5.31
CA GLU A 255 0.96 13.08 5.09
C GLU A 255 0.94 14.37 4.24
N HIS A 256 0.00 14.49 3.29
CA HIS A 256 -0.20 15.69 2.47
C HIS A 256 -1.10 16.74 3.13
N GLY A 257 -1.73 16.41 4.26
CA GLY A 257 -2.73 17.23 4.93
C GLY A 257 -4.15 17.01 4.37
N ILE A 258 -5.12 16.94 5.27
CA ILE A 258 -6.53 16.70 4.95
C ILE A 258 -7.35 17.91 5.40
N SER A 259 -8.26 18.37 4.55
CA SER A 259 -9.19 19.44 4.93
C SER A 259 -10.18 18.94 5.99
N LEU A 260 -10.68 19.82 6.87
CA LEU A 260 -11.67 19.40 7.86
C LEU A 260 -12.90 18.72 7.21
N PRO A 261 -13.52 19.26 6.14
CA PRO A 261 -14.62 18.57 5.46
C PRO A 261 -14.27 17.17 4.97
N ASP A 262 -13.07 16.98 4.42
CA ASP A 262 -12.62 15.66 3.97
C ASP A 262 -12.40 14.70 5.14
N ALA A 263 -11.82 15.17 6.25
CA ALA A 263 -11.62 14.35 7.45
C ALA A 263 -12.97 13.85 8.03
N ILE A 264 -13.98 14.72 8.08
CA ILE A 264 -15.35 14.36 8.50
C ILE A 264 -15.98 13.36 7.52
N ASN A 265 -15.84 13.61 6.22
CA ASN A 265 -16.37 12.71 5.19
C ASN A 265 -15.71 11.32 5.24
N TYR A 266 -14.38 11.27 5.39
CA TYR A 266 -13.63 10.02 5.45
C TYR A 266 -13.94 9.25 6.73
N VAL A 267 -13.95 9.89 7.90
CA VAL A 267 -14.26 9.17 9.16
C VAL A 267 -15.69 8.63 9.17
N ARG A 268 -16.63 9.34 8.54
CA ARG A 268 -17.99 8.85 8.33
C ARG A 268 -18.01 7.60 7.44
N HIS A 269 -17.31 7.63 6.31
CA HIS A 269 -17.23 6.47 5.41
C HIS A 269 -16.50 5.27 6.05
N ILE A 270 -15.48 5.53 6.89
CA ILE A 270 -14.87 4.51 7.73
C ILE A 270 -15.92 3.92 8.67
N GLY A 271 -16.73 4.76 9.34
CA GLY A 271 -17.83 4.31 10.18
C GLY A 271 -18.82 3.40 9.45
N TYR A 272 -19.22 3.74 8.23
CA TYR A 272 -20.07 2.87 7.41
C TYR A 272 -19.42 1.53 7.05
N GLY A 273 -18.11 1.55 6.72
CA GLY A 273 -17.36 0.31 6.47
C GLY A 273 -17.26 -0.56 7.72
N VAL A 274 -16.96 0.04 8.87
CA VAL A 274 -16.88 -0.65 10.16
C VAL A 274 -18.24 -1.25 10.53
N SER A 275 -19.33 -0.50 10.37
CA SER A 275 -20.70 -0.98 10.59
C SER A 275 -21.01 -2.21 9.74
N ALA A 276 -20.71 -2.16 8.44
CA ALA A 276 -20.93 -3.29 7.53
C ALA A 276 -20.15 -4.55 7.94
N ILE A 277 -18.89 -4.40 8.36
CA ILE A 277 -18.04 -5.51 8.84
C ILE A 277 -18.60 -6.10 10.13
N HIS A 278 -19.01 -5.26 11.08
CA HIS A 278 -19.57 -5.68 12.37
C HIS A 278 -20.92 -6.38 12.20
N ALA A 279 -21.76 -5.93 11.27
CA ALA A 279 -23.03 -6.59 10.93
C ALA A 279 -22.83 -8.01 10.37
N ALA A 280 -21.69 -8.29 9.73
CA ALA A 280 -21.30 -9.62 9.29
C ALA A 280 -20.66 -10.48 10.40
N GLY A 281 -20.59 -9.99 11.65
CA GLY A 281 -19.99 -10.68 12.78
C GLY A 281 -18.46 -10.67 12.78
N ILE A 282 -17.84 -9.79 12.00
CA ILE A 282 -16.39 -9.68 11.84
C ILE A 282 -15.89 -8.49 12.66
N ILE A 283 -14.69 -8.61 13.24
CA ILE A 283 -13.96 -7.51 13.88
C ILE A 283 -12.67 -7.34 13.10
N HIS A 284 -12.36 -6.11 12.66
CA HIS A 284 -11.23 -5.83 11.77
C HIS A 284 -9.89 -6.01 12.50
N ARG A 285 -9.75 -5.53 13.75
CA ARG A 285 -8.58 -5.69 14.65
C ARG A 285 -7.26 -5.04 14.20
N ASP A 286 -7.16 -4.54 12.97
CA ASP A 286 -5.96 -3.89 12.43
C ASP A 286 -6.30 -2.65 11.61
N LEU A 287 -7.30 -1.89 12.06
CA LEU A 287 -7.70 -0.67 11.38
C LEU A 287 -6.60 0.40 11.55
N LYS A 288 -6.08 0.88 10.42
CA LYS A 288 -5.01 1.90 10.34
C LYS A 288 -5.11 2.63 8.99
N PRO A 289 -4.50 3.83 8.84
CA PRO A 289 -4.60 4.59 7.60
C PRO A 289 -4.10 3.85 6.35
N GLY A 290 -3.08 3.00 6.48
CA GLY A 290 -2.59 2.16 5.36
C GLY A 290 -3.52 1.02 4.94
N ASN A 291 -4.60 0.77 5.70
CA ASN A 291 -5.64 -0.22 5.39
C ASN A 291 -6.93 0.47 4.90
N ILE A 292 -6.92 1.78 4.68
CA ILE A 292 -8.05 2.55 4.16
C ILE A 292 -7.64 3.04 2.77
N MET A 293 -8.19 2.40 1.75
CA MET A 293 -7.73 2.51 0.37
C MET A 293 -8.68 3.34 -0.47
N PHE A 294 -8.18 3.99 -1.53
CA PHE A 294 -8.99 4.84 -2.41
C PHE A 294 -9.07 4.31 -3.85
N ARG A 295 -10.29 4.24 -4.37
CA ARG A 295 -10.60 3.83 -5.75
C ARG A 295 -10.35 4.96 -6.74
N SER A 296 -10.50 4.68 -8.03
CA SER A 296 -10.28 5.66 -9.11
C SER A 296 -11.20 6.88 -9.04
N ASP A 297 -12.41 6.71 -8.51
CA ASP A 297 -13.43 7.74 -8.30
C ASP A 297 -13.30 8.49 -6.97
N ASP A 298 -12.20 8.26 -6.24
CA ASP A 298 -11.92 8.85 -4.92
C ASP A 298 -12.81 8.32 -3.77
N SER A 299 -13.64 7.30 -4.01
CA SER A 299 -14.32 6.58 -2.94
C SER A 299 -13.31 5.77 -2.11
N LEU A 300 -13.54 5.67 -0.80
CA LEU A 300 -12.70 4.89 0.10
C LEU A 300 -13.29 3.52 0.38
N ALA A 301 -12.42 2.57 0.74
CA ALA A 301 -12.80 1.25 1.23
C ALA A 301 -11.82 0.75 2.29
N LEU A 302 -12.35 0.00 3.25
CA LEU A 302 -11.57 -0.71 4.25
C LEU A 302 -11.00 -2.00 3.65
N ALA A 303 -9.70 -2.22 3.81
CA ALA A 303 -8.98 -3.37 3.30
C ALA A 303 -8.16 -4.08 4.40
N ASP A 304 -7.72 -5.30 4.12
CA ASP A 304 -6.82 -6.10 4.98
C ASP A 304 -7.30 -6.30 6.44
N PHE A 305 -8.35 -7.12 6.59
CA PHE A 305 -9.04 -7.46 7.86
C PHE A 305 -8.21 -8.26 8.88
N GLY A 306 -6.88 -8.22 8.80
CA GLY A 306 -6.02 -8.98 9.72
C GLY A 306 -6.20 -10.50 9.66
N ILE A 307 -6.86 -11.04 8.62
CA ILE A 307 -7.15 -12.48 8.44
C ILE A 307 -5.86 -13.31 8.53
N SER A 308 -4.75 -12.76 8.03
CA SER A 308 -3.43 -13.41 8.11
C SER A 308 -2.80 -13.36 9.51
N LYS A 309 -3.11 -12.37 10.35
CA LYS A 309 -2.55 -12.24 11.70
C LYS A 309 -3.09 -13.32 12.65
N ARG A 310 -4.32 -13.82 12.39
CA ARG A 310 -4.93 -14.90 13.17
C ARG A 310 -4.34 -16.29 12.89
N LEU A 311 -3.59 -16.45 11.79
CA LEU A 311 -2.82 -17.67 11.53
C LEU A 311 -1.60 -17.78 12.45
N ASP A 312 -1.08 -16.64 12.91
CA ASP A 312 0.08 -16.54 13.81
C ASP A 312 -0.34 -16.52 15.31
N ASP A 313 -1.64 -16.53 15.60
CA ASP A 313 -2.25 -16.38 16.96
C ASP A 313 -1.90 -17.49 17.96
N THR A 314 -1.15 -18.52 17.58
CA THR A 314 -0.67 -19.50 18.57
C THR A 314 0.44 -18.98 19.49
N SER A 315 1.06 -17.80 19.23
CA SER A 315 2.25 -17.42 20.03
C SER A 315 2.71 -15.96 20.07
N GLU A 316 2.06 -14.97 19.46
CA GLU A 316 2.68 -13.62 19.34
C GLU A 316 2.23 -12.56 20.36
N ILE A 317 1.13 -12.75 21.10
CA ILE A 317 0.70 -11.74 22.08
C ILE A 317 1.58 -11.76 23.36
N THR A 318 2.40 -12.78 23.57
CA THR A 318 3.23 -12.95 24.79
C THR A 318 4.73 -12.70 24.63
N LYS A 319 5.21 -12.23 23.47
CA LYS A 319 6.57 -11.70 23.36
C LYS A 319 6.51 -10.19 23.18
N LEU A 320 6.52 -9.48 24.30
CA LEU A 320 6.64 -8.01 24.45
C LEU A 320 7.82 -7.35 23.68
N GLY A 321 8.58 -8.09 22.86
CA GLY A 321 9.68 -7.61 22.05
C GLY A 321 9.59 -7.93 20.54
N SER A 322 8.50 -8.53 20.05
CA SER A 322 8.35 -8.86 18.62
C SER A 322 7.03 -8.38 18.00
N VAL A 323 6.46 -7.28 18.48
CA VAL A 323 5.46 -6.57 17.68
C VAL A 323 6.20 -6.08 16.44
N LEU A 324 5.98 -6.76 15.31
CA LEU A 324 6.51 -6.38 14.01
C LEU A 324 5.86 -5.06 13.59
N GLY A 325 6.46 -3.95 14.04
CA GLY A 325 6.01 -2.58 13.79
C GLY A 325 5.60 -1.81 15.06
N THR A 326 5.46 -0.49 14.92
CA THR A 326 5.01 0.39 16.00
C THR A 326 3.47 0.33 16.11
N PRO A 327 2.88 -0.09 17.24
CA PRO A 327 1.43 -0.33 17.39
C PRO A 327 0.65 0.98 17.57
N ASN A 328 0.67 1.83 16.54
CA ASN A 328 0.15 3.21 16.61
C ASN A 328 -1.38 3.33 16.77
N TYR A 329 -2.13 2.26 16.44
CA TYR A 329 -3.59 2.27 16.38
C TYR A 329 -4.21 1.16 17.25
N ILE A 330 -3.42 0.56 18.15
CA ILE A 330 -3.86 -0.55 18.99
C ILE A 330 -4.84 -0.07 20.07
N SER A 331 -5.92 -0.82 20.29
CA SER A 331 -6.82 -0.55 21.41
C SER A 331 -6.21 -0.98 22.76
N PRO A 332 -6.60 -0.37 23.89
CA PRO A 332 -6.14 -0.75 25.23
C PRO A 332 -6.35 -2.24 25.54
N GLU A 333 -7.50 -2.79 25.19
CA GLU A 333 -7.85 -4.20 25.39
C GLU A 333 -6.98 -5.15 24.56
N GLN A 334 -6.68 -4.81 23.29
CA GLN A 334 -5.72 -5.57 22.47
C GLN A 334 -4.32 -5.51 23.07
N ALA A 335 -3.88 -4.32 23.49
CA ALA A 335 -2.58 -4.11 24.13
C ALA A 335 -2.41 -4.92 25.42
N LEU A 336 -3.49 -5.10 26.18
CA LEU A 336 -3.51 -5.85 27.43
C LEU A 336 -3.82 -7.35 27.23
N GLY A 337 -4.05 -7.81 26.00
CA GLY A 337 -4.46 -9.18 25.71
C GLY A 337 -5.80 -9.57 26.32
N ARG A 338 -6.69 -8.60 26.55
CA ARG A 338 -8.07 -8.82 27.03
C ARG A 338 -8.97 -9.26 25.86
N THR A 339 -10.20 -9.66 26.18
CA THR A 339 -11.21 -9.97 25.17
C THR A 339 -11.46 -8.74 24.29
N VAL A 340 -11.36 -8.94 22.98
CA VAL A 340 -11.54 -7.93 21.94
C VAL A 340 -12.94 -8.06 21.36
N ASP A 341 -13.69 -6.98 21.34
CA ASP A 341 -14.99 -6.88 20.66
C ASP A 341 -14.97 -5.77 19.59
N GLN A 342 -16.14 -5.51 18.99
CA GLN A 342 -16.29 -4.54 17.91
C GLN A 342 -15.85 -3.10 18.27
N ARG A 343 -15.85 -2.76 19.56
CA ARG A 343 -15.48 -1.41 20.06
C ARG A 343 -13.97 -1.17 20.03
N SER A 344 -13.17 -2.21 19.81
CA SER A 344 -11.74 -2.05 19.52
C SER A 344 -11.51 -1.33 18.19
N ASP A 345 -12.31 -1.63 17.16
CA ASP A 345 -12.22 -0.94 15.87
C ASP A 345 -12.66 0.53 15.97
N LEU A 346 -13.60 0.84 16.89
CA LEU A 346 -14.00 2.22 17.19
C LEU A 346 -12.87 3.02 17.85
N TYR A 347 -12.10 2.41 18.75
CA TYR A 347 -10.91 3.04 19.30
C TYR A 347 -9.88 3.35 18.21
N SER A 348 -9.56 2.37 17.36
CA SER A 348 -8.65 2.59 16.23
C SER A 348 -9.17 3.69 15.28
N THR A 349 -10.49 3.74 15.03
CA THR A 349 -11.15 4.81 14.28
C THR A 349 -10.93 6.17 14.96
N GLY A 350 -11.02 6.26 16.28
CA GLY A 350 -10.73 7.48 17.04
C GLY A 350 -9.29 7.95 16.91
N VAL A 351 -8.33 7.03 16.91
CA VAL A 351 -6.91 7.35 16.70
C VAL A 351 -6.71 7.92 15.29
N ILE A 352 -7.32 7.30 14.28
CA ILE A 352 -7.26 7.74 12.88
C ILE A 352 -7.92 9.11 12.74
N PHE A 353 -9.09 9.32 13.36
CA PHE A 353 -9.81 10.59 13.28
C PHE A 353 -9.01 11.73 13.92
N PHE A 354 -8.44 11.52 15.10
CA PHE A 354 -7.56 12.48 15.75
C PHE A 354 -6.36 12.83 14.85
N GLU A 355 -5.76 11.83 14.21
CA GLU A 355 -4.62 12.03 13.31
C GLU A 355 -5.02 12.81 12.05
N MET A 356 -6.19 12.54 11.45
CA MET A 356 -6.70 13.32 10.32
C MET A 356 -6.98 14.78 10.70
N LEU A 357 -7.53 15.02 11.90
CA LEU A 357 -7.86 16.36 12.39
C LEU A 357 -6.63 17.20 12.70
N THR A 358 -5.56 16.59 13.23
CA THR A 358 -4.42 17.33 13.79
C THR A 358 -3.11 17.15 13.02
N GLY A 359 -3.07 16.22 12.07
CA GLY A 359 -1.85 15.77 11.39
C GLY A 359 -0.86 15.03 12.31
N ARG A 360 -1.28 14.67 13.53
CA ARG A 360 -0.44 14.04 14.55
C ARG A 360 -1.21 12.92 15.25
N LYS A 361 -0.51 11.84 15.58
CA LYS A 361 -1.09 10.77 16.40
C LYS A 361 -1.38 11.27 17.83
N PRO A 362 -2.45 10.77 18.47
CA PRO A 362 -2.81 11.17 19.84
C PRO A 362 -1.74 10.78 20.86
N PHE A 363 -1.05 9.66 20.62
CA PHE A 363 0.01 9.15 21.48
C PHE A 363 1.29 8.92 20.70
N ARG A 364 2.43 9.26 21.30
CA ARG A 364 3.77 9.08 20.71
C ARG A 364 4.73 8.60 21.79
N ALA A 365 5.59 7.66 21.43
CA ALA A 365 6.68 7.21 22.28
C ALA A 365 7.83 6.69 21.42
N GLU A 366 9.03 6.65 21.98
CA GLU A 366 10.25 6.18 21.29
C GLU A 366 10.29 4.65 21.16
N THR A 367 9.55 3.92 21.99
CA THR A 367 9.52 2.45 21.98
C THR A 367 8.09 1.92 21.91
N ALA A 368 7.91 0.74 21.32
CA ALA A 368 6.60 0.10 21.21
C ALA A 368 5.95 -0.17 22.58
N PRO A 369 6.65 -0.68 23.62
CA PRO A 369 6.07 -0.85 24.95
C PRO A 369 5.63 0.47 25.59
N ALA A 370 6.42 1.54 25.42
CA ALA A 370 6.04 2.86 25.91
C ALA A 370 4.80 3.41 25.18
N LEU A 371 4.68 3.18 23.87
CA LEU A 371 3.51 3.59 23.11
C LEU A 371 2.26 2.82 23.55
N VAL A 372 2.39 1.51 23.77
CA VAL A 372 1.32 0.68 24.36
C VAL A 372 0.89 1.23 25.72
N TYR A 373 1.85 1.58 26.59
CA TYR A 373 1.55 2.20 27.88
C TYR A 373 0.75 3.50 27.71
N GLN A 374 1.08 4.34 26.72
CA GLN A 374 0.32 5.56 26.43
C GLN A 374 -1.13 5.25 26.00
N HIS A 375 -1.33 4.28 25.11
CA HIS A 375 -2.68 3.88 24.71
C HIS A 375 -3.54 3.45 25.90
N VAL A 376 -2.97 2.72 26.85
CA VAL A 376 -3.67 2.19 28.04
C VAL A 376 -3.90 3.28 29.11
N HIS A 377 -2.91 4.14 29.39
CA HIS A 377 -2.92 4.96 30.60
C HIS A 377 -2.91 6.48 30.37
N ALA A 378 -2.50 6.96 29.20
CA ALA A 378 -2.39 8.40 28.98
C ALA A 378 -3.77 9.05 28.86
N ALA A 379 -3.88 10.28 29.35
CA ALA A 379 -5.08 11.09 29.18
C ALA A 379 -5.39 11.29 27.70
N ILE A 380 -6.68 11.39 27.36
CA ILE A 380 -7.12 11.68 26.00
C ILE A 380 -6.65 13.10 25.64
N PRO A 381 -5.92 13.29 24.53
CA PRO A 381 -5.43 14.61 24.14
C PRO A 381 -6.58 15.55 23.79
N GLN A 382 -6.39 16.83 24.10
CA GLN A 382 -7.34 17.89 23.77
C GLN A 382 -7.12 18.38 22.34
N LEU A 383 -8.21 18.56 21.60
CA LEU A 383 -8.19 19.17 20.28
C LEU A 383 -7.91 20.68 20.38
N PRO A 384 -7.28 21.29 19.35
CA PRO A 384 -7.15 22.74 19.23
C PRO A 384 -8.51 23.46 19.25
N ASP A 385 -8.54 24.73 19.67
CA ASP A 385 -9.78 25.53 19.82
C ASP A 385 -10.68 25.52 18.57
N ASN A 386 -10.10 25.56 17.38
CA ASN A 386 -10.84 25.54 16.12
C ASN A 386 -11.48 24.18 15.78
N LEU A 387 -11.20 23.14 16.57
CA LEU A 387 -11.71 21.77 16.41
C LEU A 387 -12.44 21.27 17.67
N GLN A 388 -12.60 22.11 18.69
CA GLN A 388 -13.19 21.73 19.98
C GLN A 388 -14.62 21.16 19.89
N SER A 389 -15.36 21.50 18.84
CA SER A 389 -16.68 20.92 18.58
C SER A 389 -16.65 19.39 18.45
N TYR A 390 -15.52 18.82 18.01
CA TYR A 390 -15.34 17.37 17.84
C TYR A 390 -14.72 16.67 19.05
N GLN A 391 -14.36 17.41 20.10
CA GLN A 391 -13.74 16.85 21.31
C GLN A 391 -14.61 15.75 21.95
N PRO A 392 -15.95 15.89 22.07
CA PRO A 392 -16.79 14.82 22.64
C PRO A 392 -16.71 13.50 21.85
N ILE A 393 -16.58 13.57 20.52
CA ILE A 393 -16.42 12.37 19.67
C ILE A 393 -15.08 11.70 19.94
N ILE A 394 -14.00 12.48 20.01
CA ILE A 394 -12.66 11.96 20.32
C ILE A 394 -12.63 11.34 21.72
N GLU A 395 -13.27 11.95 22.71
CA GLU A 395 -13.34 11.42 24.07
C GLU A 395 -14.06 10.08 24.14
N MET A 396 -15.21 9.96 23.46
CA MET A 396 -15.94 8.70 23.39
C MET A 396 -15.18 7.62 22.62
N LEU A 397 -14.57 7.93 21.45
CA LEU A 397 -13.83 6.92 20.69
C LEU A 397 -12.55 6.47 21.42
N LEU A 398 -11.83 7.39 22.07
CA LEU A 398 -10.55 7.10 22.75
C LEU A 398 -10.70 6.75 24.24
N ALA A 399 -11.93 6.53 24.72
CA ALA A 399 -12.17 6.06 26.08
C ALA A 399 -11.43 4.74 26.34
N LYS A 400 -10.84 4.61 27.53
CA LYS A 400 -9.95 3.49 27.83
C LYS A 400 -10.71 2.19 28.04
N GLU A 401 -11.83 2.26 28.76
CA GLU A 401 -12.75 1.14 28.92
C GLU A 401 -13.70 1.09 27.71
N PRO A 402 -13.88 -0.09 27.06
CA PRO A 402 -14.77 -0.23 25.91
C PRO A 402 -16.23 0.17 26.20
N ASP A 403 -16.71 -0.02 27.44
CA ASP A 403 -18.08 0.34 27.85
C ASP A 403 -18.34 1.85 27.87
N ASP A 404 -17.29 2.67 27.92
CA ASP A 404 -17.38 4.13 27.87
C ASP A 404 -17.32 4.68 26.42
N ARG A 405 -17.19 3.80 25.42
CA ARG A 405 -17.19 4.17 23.99
C ARG A 405 -18.61 4.11 23.41
N PHE A 406 -18.74 4.56 22.17
CA PHE A 406 -19.93 4.23 21.37
C PHE A 406 -20.17 2.70 21.36
N SER A 407 -21.42 2.29 21.50
CA SER A 407 -21.81 0.88 21.50
C SER A 407 -21.68 0.24 20.12
N SER A 408 -21.79 1.04 19.05
CA SER A 408 -21.72 0.61 17.65
C SER A 408 -21.15 1.70 16.74
N ALA A 409 -20.74 1.30 15.54
CA ALA A 409 -20.32 2.24 14.50
C ALA A 409 -21.46 3.15 14.01
N ASP A 410 -22.70 2.65 14.00
CA ASP A 410 -23.88 3.44 13.63
C ASP A 410 -24.11 4.58 14.64
N GLU A 411 -24.05 4.29 15.94
CA GLU A 411 -24.16 5.30 17.01
C GLU A 411 -23.05 6.36 16.89
N PHE A 412 -21.82 5.94 16.58
CA PHE A 412 -20.72 6.86 16.30
C PHE A 412 -21.04 7.79 15.12
N VAL A 413 -21.51 7.24 13.99
CA VAL A 413 -21.82 8.05 12.79
C VAL A 413 -22.96 9.03 13.07
N GLU A 414 -24.00 8.61 13.79
CA GLU A 414 -25.10 9.49 14.21
C GLU A 414 -24.62 10.62 15.11
N GLY A 415 -23.76 10.32 16.09
CA GLY A 415 -23.14 11.31 16.97
C GLY A 415 -22.30 12.33 16.21
N LEU A 416 -21.46 11.85 15.28
CA LEU A 416 -20.64 12.69 14.41
C LEU A 416 -21.49 13.64 13.56
N MET A 417 -22.53 13.12 12.89
CA MET A 417 -23.41 13.92 12.04
C MET A 417 -24.19 14.98 12.82
N SER A 418 -24.57 14.67 14.06
CA SER A 418 -25.28 15.60 14.93
C SER A 418 -24.43 16.83 15.26
N ILE A 419 -23.14 16.61 15.55
CA ILE A 419 -22.16 17.68 15.80
C ILE A 419 -21.88 18.47 14.52
N ASP A 420 -21.64 17.79 13.40
CA ASP A 420 -21.31 18.44 12.12
C ASP A 420 -22.43 19.38 11.62
N ARG A 421 -23.70 18.95 11.77
CA ARG A 421 -24.86 19.79 11.48
C ARG A 421 -24.96 21.00 12.42
N ALA A 422 -24.66 20.81 13.70
CA ALA A 422 -24.69 21.90 14.67
C ALA A 422 -23.62 22.96 14.35
N THR A 423 -22.41 22.55 13.94
CA THR A 423 -21.34 23.47 13.54
C THR A 423 -21.60 24.15 12.21
N SER A 424 -22.23 23.46 11.26
CA SER A 424 -22.56 24.03 9.94
C SER A 424 -23.65 25.11 9.99
N ASN A 425 -24.50 25.13 11.03
CA ASN A 425 -25.56 26.13 11.21
C ASN A 425 -25.09 27.41 11.94
N ILE A 426 -23.81 27.48 12.34
CA ILE A 426 -23.23 28.61 13.10
C ILE A 426 -22.41 29.55 12.19
N ILE A 427 -22.18 29.16 10.93
CA ILE A 427 -21.52 29.93 9.87
C ILE A 427 -22.58 30.44 8.90
#